data_AF-A0A352CPK1-F1
#
_entry.id   AF-A0A352CPK1-F1
#
_cell.length_a   1.000
_cell.length_b   1.000
_cell.length_c   1.000
_cell.angle_alpha   90.00
_cell.angle_beta   90.00
_cell.angle_gamma   90.00
#
_symmetry.space_group_name_H-M   'P 1'
#
loop_
_entity.id
_entity.type
_entity.pdbx_description
1 polymer ?
#
loop_
_entity_poly.entity_id
_entity_poly.type
_entity_poly.pdbx_seq_one_letter_code
_entity_poly.pdbx_strand_id
1 'polypeptide(L)'
;AVLAGGQLLVGRIRGVERPPLAPLIPNADGVSLLVDCGANVDARPSHLVQFAKMGSAYMKYAMGVDRPRVALLNIGVEEEKGNALVKETYPLLKACTDINFIGSIEAREIPAGGADVIVCEAFAGNVALKMYEGVGKVLLSKMKGALMKNLATKIGALLIKNSLKETLTAFDAAQYGGAPLLGLKGLVVKTHGSAKANEVRNSIIQCITFKEQDVNGKIRQYLDLDTDTN
;
A
#
# COMPACT_ATOMS: atom_id res chain seq x y z
N ALA A 1 -8.10 0.37 17.99
CA ALA A 1 -7.09 1.04 18.84
C ALA A 1 -6.16 1.94 18.03
N VAL A 2 -5.25 1.41 17.19
CA VAL A 2 -4.23 2.21 16.49
C VAL A 2 -4.82 3.33 15.61
N LEU A 3 -5.83 3.03 14.79
CA LEU A 3 -6.50 4.04 13.94
C LEU A 3 -7.10 5.20 14.76
N ALA A 4 -7.88 4.86 15.78
CA ALA A 4 -8.50 5.84 16.67
C ALA A 4 -7.46 6.63 17.47
N GLY A 5 -6.46 5.96 18.04
CA GLY A 5 -5.38 6.60 18.79
C GLY A 5 -4.54 7.54 17.92
N GLY A 6 -4.18 7.13 16.70
CA GLY A 6 -3.48 7.99 15.75
C GLY A 6 -4.28 9.23 15.40
N GLN A 7 -5.58 9.08 15.11
CA GLN A 7 -6.44 10.22 14.76
C GLN A 7 -6.66 11.17 15.94
N LEU A 8 -6.85 10.66 17.16
CA LEU A 8 -7.17 11.48 18.34
C LEU A 8 -5.95 12.10 19.02
N LEU A 9 -4.81 11.39 19.04
CA LEU A 9 -3.61 11.82 19.77
C LEU A 9 -2.60 12.52 18.86
N VAL A 10 -2.30 11.94 17.70
CA VAL A 10 -1.34 12.56 16.74
C VAL A 10 -2.03 13.65 15.94
N GLY A 11 -3.30 13.42 15.59
CA GLY A 11 -4.08 14.38 14.83
C GLY A 11 -3.72 14.40 13.34
N ARG A 12 -4.69 14.85 12.54
CA ARG A 12 -4.54 14.94 11.08
C ARG A 12 -3.77 16.20 10.71
N ILE A 13 -3.10 16.16 9.56
CA ILE A 13 -2.64 17.38 8.89
C ILE A 13 -3.87 18.23 8.58
N ARG A 14 -3.80 19.55 8.79
CA ARG A 14 -4.90 20.48 8.48
C ARG A 14 -5.20 20.39 6.97
N GLY A 15 -6.48 20.22 6.61
CA GLY A 15 -6.90 20.03 5.22
C GLY A 15 -6.94 18.58 4.73
N VAL A 16 -6.28 17.63 5.42
CA VAL A 16 -6.55 16.20 5.19
C VAL A 16 -7.94 15.87 5.73
N GLU A 17 -8.82 15.37 4.86
CA GLU A 17 -10.20 15.03 5.19
C GLU A 17 -10.32 13.71 5.95
N ARG A 18 -9.50 12.72 5.58
CA ARG A 18 -9.47 11.38 6.17
C ARG A 18 -8.07 10.79 6.02
N PRO A 19 -7.47 10.21 7.06
CA PRO A 19 -6.20 9.50 6.94
C PRO A 19 -6.45 8.03 6.50
N PRO A 20 -5.88 7.57 5.38
CA PRO A 20 -6.04 6.19 4.91
C PRO A 20 -5.02 5.23 5.52
N LEU A 21 -5.39 3.95 5.68
CA LEU A 21 -4.44 2.89 6.01
C LEU A 21 -3.87 2.29 4.72
N ALA A 22 -2.57 2.42 4.51
CA ALA A 22 -1.93 2.28 3.21
C ALA A 22 -0.82 1.20 3.18
N PRO A 23 -1.08 -0.10 3.38
CA PRO A 23 -0.04 -1.13 3.36
C PRO A 23 0.69 -1.24 2.02
N LEU A 24 1.97 -1.62 2.09
CA LEU A 24 2.74 -2.07 0.94
C LEU A 24 2.45 -3.55 0.66
N ILE A 25 2.13 -3.87 -0.59
CA ILE A 25 1.88 -5.23 -1.08
C ILE A 25 2.99 -5.58 -2.07
N PRO A 26 3.74 -6.67 -1.83
CA PRO A 26 4.72 -7.17 -2.79
C PRO A 26 4.10 -7.47 -4.15
N ASN A 27 4.87 -7.28 -5.20
CA ASN A 27 4.50 -7.64 -6.57
C ASN A 27 5.76 -8.13 -7.32
N ALA A 28 5.61 -8.50 -8.59
CA ALA A 28 6.70 -9.03 -9.41
C ALA A 28 7.90 -8.07 -9.56
N ASP A 29 7.67 -6.76 -9.51
CA ASP A 29 8.67 -5.71 -9.76
C ASP A 29 9.10 -4.97 -8.48
N GLY A 30 8.58 -5.36 -7.30
CA GLY A 30 8.81 -4.67 -6.03
C GLY A 30 7.58 -4.65 -5.15
N VAL A 31 7.03 -3.45 -4.90
CA VAL A 31 5.84 -3.26 -4.05
C VAL A 31 4.89 -2.22 -4.63
N SER A 32 3.60 -2.40 -4.37
CA SER A 32 2.55 -1.41 -4.61
C SER A 32 2.00 -0.92 -3.27
N LEU A 33 1.69 0.36 -3.16
CA LEU A 33 0.96 0.93 -2.03
C LEU A 33 -0.55 0.82 -2.28
N LEU A 34 -1.26 0.03 -1.47
CA LEU A 34 -2.72 -0.08 -1.56
C LEU A 34 -3.38 0.87 -0.56
N VAL A 35 -4.19 1.81 -1.04
CA VAL A 35 -4.75 2.92 -0.25
C VAL A 35 -6.25 3.01 -0.56
N ASP A 36 -7.21 2.73 0.32
CA ASP A 36 -7.20 2.42 1.74
C ASP A 36 -7.57 0.95 2.01
N CYS A 37 -7.08 0.35 3.09
CA CYS A 37 -7.35 -1.04 3.47
C CYS A 37 -8.04 -1.22 4.82
N GLY A 38 -8.60 -0.17 5.41
CA GLY A 38 -9.37 -0.36 6.66
C GLY A 38 -9.67 0.87 7.49
N ALA A 39 -9.37 2.08 7.01
CA ALA A 39 -9.63 3.30 7.77
C ALA A 39 -10.98 3.96 7.42
N ASN A 40 -11.35 4.00 6.15
CA ASN A 40 -12.47 4.79 5.63
C ASN A 40 -13.38 3.94 4.72
N VAL A 41 -14.38 3.28 5.31
CA VAL A 41 -15.36 2.45 4.58
C VAL A 41 -16.26 3.32 3.70
N ASP A 42 -16.82 4.39 4.26
CA ASP A 42 -17.67 5.32 3.52
C ASP A 42 -16.84 6.49 2.95
N ALA A 43 -15.96 6.17 1.99
CA ALA A 43 -15.11 7.17 1.34
C ALA A 43 -15.88 7.99 0.29
N ARG A 44 -15.50 9.26 0.12
CA ARG A 44 -15.99 10.15 -0.93
C ARG A 44 -14.97 10.29 -2.06
N PRO A 45 -15.36 10.73 -3.27
CA PRO A 45 -14.42 10.97 -4.36
C PRO A 45 -13.25 11.89 -3.99
N SER A 46 -13.52 12.96 -3.22
CA SER A 46 -12.48 13.87 -2.73
C SER A 46 -11.45 13.18 -1.83
N HIS A 47 -11.85 12.17 -1.05
CA HIS A 47 -10.95 11.38 -0.22
C HIS A 47 -9.99 10.58 -1.09
N LEU A 48 -10.49 9.91 -2.12
CA LEU A 48 -9.66 9.11 -3.02
C LEU A 48 -8.66 9.98 -3.79
N VAL A 49 -9.02 11.22 -4.16
CA VAL A 49 -8.06 12.19 -4.73
C VAL A 49 -6.95 12.52 -3.73
N GLN A 50 -7.28 12.78 -2.46
CA GLN A 50 -6.25 12.99 -1.43
C GLN A 50 -5.40 11.72 -1.22
N PHE A 51 -5.99 10.53 -1.28
CA PHE A 51 -5.30 9.26 -1.13
C PHE A 51 -4.29 9.03 -2.26
N ALA A 52 -4.67 9.33 -3.50
CA ALA A 52 -3.79 9.30 -4.67
C ALA A 52 -2.56 10.20 -4.50
N LYS A 53 -2.79 11.45 -4.10
CA LYS A 53 -1.75 12.46 -3.84
C LYS A 53 -0.82 12.04 -2.69
N MET A 54 -1.38 11.60 -1.57
CA MET A 54 -0.62 11.09 -0.42
C MET A 54 0.21 9.84 -0.77
N GLY A 55 -0.39 8.91 -1.51
CA GLY A 55 0.30 7.70 -1.96
C GLY A 55 1.42 8.00 -2.94
N SER A 56 1.22 8.96 -3.84
CA SER A 56 2.27 9.43 -4.77
C SER A 56 3.46 10.01 -4.02
N ALA A 57 3.21 10.88 -3.03
CA ALA A 57 4.26 11.42 -2.18
C ALA A 57 5.00 10.32 -1.42
N TYR A 58 4.27 9.37 -0.82
CA TYR A 58 4.89 8.25 -0.10
C TYR A 58 5.77 7.39 -1.02
N MET A 59 5.25 6.94 -2.16
CA MET A 59 6.01 6.10 -3.09
C MET A 59 7.22 6.83 -3.67
N LYS A 60 7.10 8.14 -3.93
CA LYS A 60 8.24 8.93 -4.42
C LYS A 60 9.33 9.11 -3.38
N TYR A 61 8.97 9.60 -2.20
CA TYR A 61 9.97 10.05 -1.22
C TYR A 61 10.37 8.98 -0.21
N ALA A 62 9.45 8.11 0.20
CA ALA A 62 9.79 7.01 1.13
C ALA A 62 10.32 5.77 0.39
N MET A 63 9.77 5.47 -0.80
CA MET A 63 10.11 4.25 -1.55
C MET A 63 11.03 4.51 -2.76
N GLY A 64 11.33 5.76 -3.09
CA GLY A 64 12.27 6.12 -4.15
C GLY A 64 11.73 5.91 -5.58
N VAL A 65 10.42 5.79 -5.77
CA VAL A 65 9.80 5.65 -7.09
C VAL A 65 9.58 7.03 -7.71
N ASP A 66 10.44 7.46 -8.64
CA ASP A 66 10.46 8.87 -9.08
C ASP A 66 9.11 9.39 -9.64
N ARG A 67 8.42 8.58 -10.45
CA ARG A 67 7.13 8.96 -11.07
C ARG A 67 6.06 7.88 -10.84
N PRO A 68 5.56 7.70 -9.60
CA PRO A 68 4.70 6.57 -9.23
C PRO A 68 3.43 6.54 -10.08
N ARG A 69 3.17 5.41 -10.72
CA ARG A 69 1.93 5.14 -11.45
C ARG A 69 0.79 4.98 -10.46
N VAL A 70 -0.19 5.87 -10.55
CA VAL A 70 -1.38 5.85 -9.71
C VAL A 70 -2.54 5.26 -10.48
N ALA A 71 -3.21 4.27 -9.91
CA ALA A 71 -4.38 3.65 -10.52
C ALA A 71 -5.56 3.60 -9.54
N LEU A 72 -6.77 3.65 -10.07
CA LEU A 72 -8.02 3.49 -9.32
C LEU A 72 -8.45 2.02 -9.40
N LEU A 73 -8.59 1.36 -8.25
CA LEU A 73 -9.05 -0.03 -8.21
C LEU A 73 -10.50 -0.10 -8.72
N ASN A 74 -10.72 -0.98 -9.70
CA ASN A 74 -12.01 -1.09 -10.37
C ASN A 74 -12.32 -2.55 -10.76
N ILE A 75 -13.54 -2.79 -11.23
CA ILE A 75 -14.01 -4.07 -11.76
C ILE A 75 -13.70 -4.26 -13.25
N GLY A 76 -13.00 -3.31 -13.86
CA GLY A 76 -12.51 -3.33 -15.23
C GLY A 76 -11.72 -2.06 -15.54
N VAL A 77 -10.98 -2.08 -16.66
CA VAL A 77 -10.06 -0.99 -17.04
C VAL A 77 -10.77 0.21 -17.66
N GLU A 78 -11.98 0.03 -18.16
CA GLU A 78 -12.77 1.03 -18.87
C GLU A 78 -13.34 2.10 -17.90
N GLU A 79 -13.39 3.37 -18.36
CA GLU A 79 -13.75 4.53 -17.50
C GLU A 79 -15.18 4.46 -16.97
N GLU A 80 -16.10 3.83 -17.72
CA GLU A 80 -17.52 3.72 -17.39
C GLU A 80 -17.84 2.59 -16.40
N LYS A 81 -16.86 1.74 -16.05
CA LYS A 81 -17.04 0.64 -15.10
C LYS A 81 -16.83 1.09 -13.66
N GLY A 82 -17.40 0.30 -12.74
CA GLY A 82 -17.34 0.56 -11.31
C GLY A 82 -18.65 1.05 -10.72
N ASN A 83 -18.62 1.27 -9.41
CA ASN A 83 -19.73 1.87 -8.68
C ASN A 83 -19.73 3.41 -8.81
N ALA A 84 -20.72 4.08 -8.23
CA ALA A 84 -20.82 5.54 -8.27
C ALA A 84 -19.54 6.24 -7.79
N LEU A 85 -18.98 5.79 -6.65
CA LEU A 85 -17.74 6.34 -6.10
C LEU A 85 -16.59 6.31 -7.12
N VAL A 86 -16.37 5.16 -7.76
CA VAL A 86 -15.30 4.99 -8.75
C VAL A 86 -15.54 5.88 -9.97
N LYS A 87 -16.77 5.89 -10.52
CA LYS A 87 -17.11 6.71 -11.69
C LYS A 87 -17.01 8.21 -11.43
N GLU A 88 -17.34 8.66 -10.22
CA GLU A 88 -17.21 10.07 -9.82
C GLU A 88 -15.74 10.44 -9.53
N THR A 89 -14.93 9.50 -9.03
CA THR A 89 -13.52 9.73 -8.70
C THR A 89 -12.64 9.78 -9.95
N TYR A 90 -12.91 8.92 -10.94
CA TYR A 90 -12.10 8.80 -12.15
C TYR A 90 -11.83 10.14 -12.85
N PRO A 91 -12.85 10.97 -13.19
CA PRO A 91 -12.60 12.26 -13.85
C PRO A 91 -11.82 13.24 -12.97
N LEU A 92 -11.97 13.16 -11.64
CA LEU A 92 -11.21 14.00 -10.70
C LEU A 92 -9.72 13.64 -10.70
N LEU A 93 -9.40 12.34 -10.70
CA LEU A 93 -8.02 11.87 -10.80
C LEU A 93 -7.40 12.19 -12.16
N LYS A 94 -8.17 12.07 -13.24
CA LYS A 94 -7.75 12.43 -14.60
C LYS A 94 -7.43 13.92 -14.74
N ALA A 95 -8.10 14.78 -13.97
CA ALA A 95 -7.84 16.22 -13.94
C ALA A 95 -6.60 16.61 -13.10
N CYS A 96 -6.06 15.70 -12.28
CA CYS A 96 -4.87 15.98 -11.46
C CYS A 96 -3.61 15.92 -12.33
N THR A 97 -2.95 17.06 -12.53
CA THR A 97 -1.71 17.17 -13.33
C THR A 97 -0.43 16.92 -12.52
N ASP A 98 -0.54 16.87 -11.20
CA ASP A 98 0.54 16.72 -10.22
C ASP A 98 0.82 15.25 -9.85
N ILE A 99 0.00 14.32 -10.34
CA ILE A 99 0.18 12.87 -10.18
C ILE A 99 0.22 12.16 -11.53
N ASN A 100 0.86 11.00 -11.58
CA ASN A 100 0.89 10.16 -12.78
C ASN A 100 -0.27 9.15 -12.74
N PHE A 101 -1.49 9.64 -12.94
CA PHE A 101 -2.68 8.79 -13.01
C PHE A 101 -2.73 8.02 -14.34
N ILE A 102 -2.73 6.68 -14.25
CA ILE A 102 -2.70 5.77 -15.40
C ILE A 102 -4.06 5.11 -15.70
N GLY A 103 -5.13 5.51 -15.00
CA GLY A 103 -6.47 4.99 -15.19
C GLY A 103 -6.89 3.96 -14.14
N SER A 104 -7.76 3.03 -14.54
CA SER A 104 -8.27 1.97 -13.66
C SER A 104 -7.35 0.75 -13.67
N ILE A 105 -7.37 -0.04 -12.59
CA ILE A 105 -6.68 -1.33 -12.48
C ILE A 105 -7.61 -2.39 -11.89
N GLU A 106 -7.56 -3.62 -12.40
CA GLU A 106 -8.22 -4.76 -11.78
C GLU A 106 -7.34 -5.39 -10.68
N ALA A 107 -7.96 -5.95 -9.64
CA ALA A 107 -7.25 -6.60 -8.54
C ALA A 107 -6.29 -7.74 -8.99
N ARG A 108 -6.57 -8.37 -10.15
CA ARG A 108 -5.74 -9.44 -10.72
C ARG A 108 -4.37 -8.95 -11.22
N GLU A 109 -4.22 -7.65 -11.49
CA GLU A 109 -3.02 -7.04 -12.04
C GLU A 109 -2.04 -6.59 -10.95
N ILE A 110 -2.52 -6.49 -9.70
CA ILE A 110 -1.71 -6.08 -8.54
C ILE A 110 -0.46 -6.96 -8.36
N PRO A 111 -0.55 -8.31 -8.39
CA PRO A 111 0.63 -9.16 -8.22
C PRO A 111 1.68 -8.99 -9.33
N ALA A 112 1.26 -8.54 -10.51
CA ALA A 112 2.13 -8.31 -11.66
C ALA A 112 2.69 -6.88 -11.72
N GLY A 113 2.48 -6.05 -10.68
CA GLY A 113 3.04 -4.70 -10.64
C GLY A 113 2.34 -3.70 -11.57
N GLY A 114 1.02 -3.87 -11.80
CA GLY A 114 0.26 -2.98 -12.70
C GLY A 114 0.30 -1.49 -12.32
N ALA A 115 0.47 -1.16 -11.03
CA ALA A 115 0.59 0.21 -10.54
C ALA A 115 1.43 0.29 -9.25
N ASP A 116 1.95 1.48 -8.95
CA ASP A 116 2.78 1.73 -7.77
C ASP A 116 1.94 2.24 -6.59
N VAL A 117 0.86 2.98 -6.89
CA VAL A 117 -0.17 3.43 -5.94
C VAL A 117 -1.54 2.97 -6.45
N ILE A 118 -2.25 2.19 -5.65
CA ILE A 118 -3.58 1.67 -5.99
C ILE A 118 -4.59 2.27 -5.02
N VAL A 119 -5.52 3.05 -5.55
CA VAL A 119 -6.48 3.84 -4.76
C VAL A 119 -7.85 3.17 -4.74
N CYS A 120 -8.48 3.10 -3.58
CA CYS A 120 -9.77 2.46 -3.33
C CYS A 120 -10.36 2.93 -1.98
N GLU A 121 -11.64 2.59 -1.76
CA GLU A 121 -12.24 2.65 -0.43
C GLU A 121 -11.91 1.41 0.42
N ALA A 122 -12.04 1.52 1.73
CA ALA A 122 -11.49 0.55 2.66
C ALA A 122 -12.08 -0.86 2.54
N PHE A 123 -13.33 -1.01 2.14
CA PHE A 123 -13.96 -2.33 1.95
C PHE A 123 -13.31 -3.06 0.76
N ALA A 124 -13.28 -2.46 -0.43
CA ALA A 124 -12.62 -3.04 -1.59
C ALA A 124 -11.13 -3.33 -1.34
N GLY A 125 -10.41 -2.37 -0.75
CA GLY A 125 -8.97 -2.54 -0.45
C GLY A 125 -8.70 -3.63 0.57
N ASN A 126 -9.52 -3.75 1.63
CA ASN A 126 -9.35 -4.80 2.62
C ASN A 126 -9.68 -6.19 2.05
N VAL A 127 -10.73 -6.31 1.23
CA VAL A 127 -11.03 -7.56 0.52
C VAL A 127 -9.87 -7.97 -0.39
N ALA A 128 -9.32 -7.05 -1.19
CA ALA A 128 -8.17 -7.31 -2.05
C ALA A 128 -6.93 -7.73 -1.25
N LEU A 129 -6.60 -7.01 -0.19
CA LEU A 129 -5.47 -7.31 0.70
C LEU A 129 -5.61 -8.71 1.33
N LYS A 130 -6.78 -9.03 1.88
CA LYS A 130 -7.01 -10.31 2.57
C LYS A 130 -7.00 -11.49 1.61
N MET A 131 -7.52 -11.32 0.40
CA MET A 131 -7.41 -12.32 -0.66
C MET A 131 -5.95 -12.52 -1.07
N TYR A 132 -5.19 -11.45 -1.27
CA TYR A 132 -3.77 -11.51 -1.62
C TYR A 132 -2.96 -12.26 -0.55
N GLU A 133 -3.10 -11.86 0.72
CA GLU A 133 -2.43 -12.51 1.86
C GLU A 133 -2.83 -14.00 1.99
N GLY A 134 -4.13 -14.30 1.85
CA GLY A 134 -4.68 -15.64 1.99
C GLY A 134 -4.17 -16.59 0.92
N VAL A 135 -4.22 -16.18 -0.34
CA VAL A 135 -3.71 -16.96 -1.48
C VAL A 135 -2.20 -17.18 -1.35
N GLY A 136 -1.44 -16.12 -1.03
CA GLY A 136 0.00 -16.22 -0.81
C GLY A 136 0.35 -17.25 0.27
N LYS A 137 -0.31 -17.17 1.44
CA LYS A 137 -0.08 -18.11 2.55
C LYS A 137 -0.38 -19.56 2.17
N VAL A 138 -1.49 -19.81 1.46
CA VAL A 138 -1.88 -21.16 1.04
C VAL A 138 -0.90 -21.73 0.01
N LEU A 139 -0.52 -20.93 -0.99
CA LEU A 139 0.40 -21.35 -2.05
C LEU A 139 1.78 -21.70 -1.47
N LEU A 140 2.32 -20.84 -0.60
CA LEU A 140 3.60 -21.08 0.08
C LEU A 140 3.57 -22.36 0.93
N SER A 141 2.49 -22.59 1.65
CA SER A 141 2.31 -23.80 2.46
C SER A 141 2.28 -25.06 1.59
N LYS A 142 1.51 -25.05 0.50
CA LYS A 142 1.44 -26.18 -0.45
C LYS A 142 2.77 -26.44 -1.14
N MET A 143 3.48 -25.40 -1.57
CA MET A 143 4.80 -25.51 -2.19
C MET A 143 5.82 -26.11 -1.21
N LYS A 144 5.86 -25.63 0.04
CA LYS A 144 6.73 -26.21 1.08
C LYS A 144 6.41 -27.68 1.35
N GLY A 145 5.12 -28.03 1.39
CA GLY A 145 4.68 -29.41 1.52
C GLY A 145 5.15 -30.31 0.37
N ALA A 146 5.07 -29.82 -0.87
CA ALA A 146 5.53 -30.55 -2.06
C ALA A 146 7.05 -30.78 -2.06
N LEU A 147 7.83 -29.76 -1.71
CA LEU A 147 9.30 -29.84 -1.63
C LEU A 147 9.78 -30.81 -0.54
N MET A 148 9.03 -30.94 0.57
CA MET A 148 9.39 -31.81 1.69
C MET A 148 8.82 -33.24 1.61
N LYS A 149 8.17 -33.59 0.48
CA LYS A 149 7.39 -34.84 0.33
C LYS A 149 8.23 -36.12 0.45
N ASN A 150 9.35 -36.23 -0.25
CA ASN A 150 10.20 -37.42 -0.25
C ASN A 150 11.69 -37.08 -0.41
N LEU A 151 12.58 -38.08 -0.38
CA LEU A 151 14.03 -37.85 -0.45
C LEU A 151 14.45 -37.12 -1.73
N ALA A 152 13.87 -37.49 -2.87
CA ALA A 152 14.18 -36.85 -4.15
C ALA A 152 13.75 -35.37 -4.17
N THR A 153 12.54 -35.04 -3.69
CA THR A 153 12.08 -33.64 -3.61
C THR A 153 12.91 -32.83 -2.61
N LYS A 154 13.36 -33.43 -1.52
CA LYS A 154 14.23 -32.76 -0.53
C LYS A 154 15.61 -32.44 -1.12
N ILE A 155 16.18 -33.34 -1.92
CA ILE A 155 17.43 -33.07 -2.66
C ILE A 155 17.19 -31.92 -3.64
N GLY A 156 16.12 -31.96 -4.43
CA GLY A 156 15.75 -30.86 -5.34
C GLY A 156 15.58 -29.52 -4.61
N ALA A 157 14.90 -29.52 -3.46
CA ALA A 157 14.70 -28.35 -2.62
C ALA A 157 16.02 -27.79 -2.08
N LEU A 158 16.99 -28.65 -1.76
CA LEU A 158 18.31 -28.23 -1.31
C LEU A 158 19.08 -27.51 -2.41
N LEU A 159 19.00 -28.02 -3.66
CA LEU A 159 19.66 -27.42 -4.83
C LEU A 159 19.15 -26.01 -5.13
N ILE A 160 17.84 -25.77 -4.97
CA ILE A 160 17.21 -24.46 -5.25
C ILE A 160 17.03 -23.58 -4.00
N LYS A 161 17.49 -24.04 -2.82
CA LYS A 161 17.13 -23.43 -1.52
C LYS A 161 17.42 -21.93 -1.46
N ASN A 162 18.57 -21.51 -1.96
CA ASN A 162 19.00 -20.11 -1.88
C ASN A 162 18.16 -19.22 -2.79
N SER A 163 18.03 -19.58 -4.06
CA SER A 163 17.20 -18.84 -5.03
C SER A 163 15.74 -18.81 -4.60
N LEU A 164 15.20 -19.93 -4.14
CA LEU A 164 13.83 -19.98 -3.63
C LEU A 164 13.65 -19.07 -2.41
N LYS A 165 14.59 -19.10 -1.46
CA LYS A 165 14.53 -18.24 -0.28
C LYS A 165 14.57 -16.76 -0.64
N GLU A 166 15.41 -16.37 -1.60
CA GLU A 166 15.51 -15.00 -2.09
C GLU A 166 14.18 -14.54 -2.70
N THR A 167 13.61 -15.31 -3.64
CA THR A 167 12.30 -15.03 -4.24
C THR A 167 11.20 -14.93 -3.18
N LEU A 168 11.16 -15.86 -2.23
CA LEU A 168 10.15 -15.85 -1.16
C LEU A 168 10.30 -14.67 -0.20
N THR A 169 11.52 -14.20 0.02
CA THR A 169 11.80 -13.05 0.88
C THR A 169 11.33 -11.76 0.21
N ALA A 170 11.44 -11.62 -1.11
CA ALA A 170 10.93 -10.47 -1.84
C ALA A 170 9.39 -10.30 -1.70
N PHE A 171 8.68 -11.43 -1.55
CA PHE A 171 7.23 -11.48 -1.32
C PHE A 171 6.81 -11.46 0.16
N ASP A 172 7.75 -11.31 1.08
CA ASP A 172 7.46 -11.15 2.51
C ASP A 172 7.16 -9.67 2.82
N ALA A 173 5.88 -9.35 3.02
CA ALA A 173 5.45 -7.99 3.34
C ALA A 173 6.16 -7.40 4.58
N ALA A 174 6.59 -8.25 5.54
CA ALA A 174 7.30 -7.80 6.73
C ALA A 174 8.67 -7.14 6.44
N GLN A 175 9.22 -7.31 5.23
CA GLN A 175 10.44 -6.62 4.79
C GLN A 175 10.22 -5.11 4.61
N TYR A 176 8.99 -4.68 4.36
CA TYR A 176 8.66 -3.30 4.00
C TYR A 176 8.04 -2.51 5.16
N GLY A 177 8.06 -3.07 6.37
CA GLY A 177 7.48 -2.46 7.57
C GLY A 177 6.01 -2.83 7.76
N GLY A 178 5.27 -1.94 8.42
CA GLY A 178 3.85 -2.13 8.69
C GLY A 178 2.98 -1.29 7.75
N ALA A 179 1.68 -1.29 8.01
CA ALA A 179 0.73 -0.47 7.27
C ALA A 179 0.77 0.99 7.76
N PRO A 180 1.28 1.95 6.97
CA PRO A 180 1.30 3.36 7.34
C PRO A 180 -0.12 3.95 7.33
N LEU A 181 -0.41 4.80 8.33
CA LEU A 181 -1.59 5.66 8.38
C LEU A 181 -1.16 7.06 7.93
N LEU A 182 -1.44 7.38 6.67
CA LEU A 182 -0.97 8.61 6.03
C LEU A 182 -1.86 9.81 6.35
N GLY A 183 -1.32 11.03 6.22
CA GLY A 183 -2.08 12.27 6.43
C GLY A 183 -2.23 12.69 7.90
N LEU A 184 -1.52 12.04 8.83
CA LEU A 184 -1.38 12.48 10.22
C LEU A 184 -0.16 13.40 10.40
N LYS A 185 -0.14 14.20 11.47
CA LYS A 185 0.99 15.13 11.76
C LYS A 185 2.34 14.43 11.96
N GLY A 186 2.33 13.14 12.28
CA GLY A 186 3.47 12.23 12.28
C GLY A 186 3.04 10.87 11.72
N LEU A 187 3.99 10.07 11.23
CA LEU A 187 3.66 8.73 10.72
C LEU A 187 3.24 7.82 11.88
N VAL A 188 2.09 7.18 11.73
CA VAL A 188 1.65 6.08 12.58
C VAL A 188 1.68 4.81 11.75
N VAL A 189 2.42 3.79 12.19
CA VAL A 189 2.52 2.50 11.52
C VAL A 189 1.77 1.45 12.31
N LYS A 190 0.88 0.72 11.64
CA LYS A 190 0.19 -0.45 12.19
C LYS A 190 0.90 -1.72 11.74
N THR A 191 1.56 -2.41 12.65
CA THR A 191 2.08 -3.77 12.42
C THR A 191 0.96 -4.82 12.52
N HIS A 192 1.18 -5.99 11.97
CA HIS A 192 0.31 -7.14 12.14
C HIS A 192 0.26 -7.58 13.61
N GLY A 193 -0.87 -8.15 14.03
CA GLY A 193 -1.02 -8.66 15.41
C GLY A 193 -0.08 -9.82 15.73
N SER A 194 0.43 -10.52 14.70
CA SER A 194 1.42 -11.60 14.80
C SER A 194 2.84 -11.16 14.43
N ALA A 195 3.11 -9.85 14.47
CA ALA A 195 4.39 -9.29 14.06
C ALA A 195 5.56 -9.88 14.84
N LYS A 196 6.65 -10.16 14.13
CA LYS A 196 7.91 -10.63 14.70
C LYS A 196 8.94 -9.51 14.76
N ALA A 197 10.07 -9.77 15.40
CA ALA A 197 11.17 -8.81 15.55
C ALA A 197 11.58 -8.13 14.22
N ASN A 198 11.59 -8.87 13.10
CA ASN A 198 11.91 -8.30 11.79
C ASN A 198 10.91 -7.24 11.34
N GLU A 199 9.60 -7.51 11.45
CA GLU A 199 8.55 -6.56 11.07
C GLU A 199 8.59 -5.30 11.93
N VAL A 200 8.82 -5.46 13.24
CA VAL A 200 8.97 -4.33 14.17
C VAL A 200 10.19 -3.49 13.81
N ARG A 201 11.35 -4.13 13.55
CA ARG A 201 12.57 -3.45 13.10
C ARG A 201 12.31 -2.66 11.82
N ASN A 202 11.72 -3.28 10.80
CA ASN A 202 11.49 -2.63 9.52
C ASN A 202 10.43 -1.52 9.62
N SER A 203 9.45 -1.65 10.52
CA SER A 203 8.49 -0.58 10.82
C SER A 203 9.14 0.64 11.47
N ILE A 204 10.15 0.43 12.33
CA ILE A 204 10.95 1.53 12.90
C ILE A 204 11.76 2.21 11.79
N ILE A 205 12.42 1.43 10.92
CA ILE A 205 13.16 1.96 9.77
C ILE A 205 12.22 2.76 8.85
N GLN A 206 11.02 2.26 8.58
CA GLN A 206 9.98 2.97 7.82
C GLN A 206 9.66 4.33 8.44
N CYS A 207 9.50 4.41 9.76
CA CYS A 207 9.28 5.69 10.46
C CYS A 207 10.48 6.64 10.36
N ILE A 208 11.70 6.13 10.47
CA ILE A 208 12.94 6.91 10.34
C ILE A 208 13.02 7.50 8.92
N THR A 209 12.92 6.66 7.89
CA THR A 209 12.95 7.09 6.49
C THR A 209 11.87 8.13 6.21
N PHE A 210 10.63 7.89 6.68
CA PHE A 210 9.53 8.84 6.48
C PHE A 210 9.82 10.21 7.10
N LYS A 211 10.48 10.24 8.27
CA LYS A 211 10.84 11.47 8.95
C LYS A 211 12.02 12.18 8.28
N GLU A 212 13.07 11.45 7.92
CA GLU A 212 14.27 11.98 7.27
C GLU A 212 13.96 12.56 5.88
N GLN A 213 13.04 11.94 5.14
CA GLN A 213 12.60 12.39 3.82
C GLN A 213 11.51 13.47 3.87
N ASP A 214 11.13 13.93 5.06
CA ASP A 214 10.04 14.89 5.31
C ASP A 214 8.75 14.58 4.51
N VAL A 215 8.34 13.31 4.51
CA VAL A 215 7.20 12.87 3.69
C VAL A 215 5.91 13.60 4.08
N ASN A 216 5.76 14.01 5.34
CA ASN A 216 4.64 14.86 5.77
C ASN A 216 4.67 16.26 5.14
N GLY A 217 5.84 16.89 5.01
CA GLY A 217 5.98 18.13 4.25
C GLY A 217 5.63 17.93 2.78
N LYS A 218 6.09 16.82 2.18
CA LYS A 218 5.74 16.46 0.79
C LYS A 218 4.25 16.21 0.58
N ILE A 219 3.59 15.55 1.52
CA ILE A 219 2.13 15.36 1.50
C ILE A 219 1.41 16.70 1.52
N ARG A 220 1.84 17.66 2.35
CA ARG A 220 1.25 19.01 2.35
C ARG A 220 1.39 19.69 0.98
N GLN A 221 2.57 19.60 0.37
CA GLN A 221 2.83 20.13 -0.97
C GLN A 221 1.90 19.52 -2.03
N TYR A 222 1.78 18.19 -2.08
CA TYR A 222 0.90 17.50 -3.02
C TYR A 222 -0.59 17.84 -2.84
N LEU A 223 -0.98 18.20 -1.62
CA LEU A 223 -2.37 18.56 -1.30
C LEU A 223 -2.63 20.08 -1.42
N ASP A 224 -1.66 20.86 -1.90
CA ASP A 224 -1.71 22.33 -1.95
C ASP A 224 -2.11 22.96 -0.60
N LEU A 225 -1.62 22.36 0.49
CA LEU A 225 -1.88 22.82 1.85
C LEU A 225 -0.75 23.75 2.28
N ASP A 226 -1.12 24.87 2.89
CA ASP A 226 -0.15 25.80 3.47
C ASP A 226 0.84 25.04 4.35
N THR A 227 2.13 25.28 4.14
CA THR A 227 3.16 24.85 5.07
C THR A 227 2.99 25.73 6.30
N ASP A 228 2.22 25.26 7.29
CA ASP A 228 2.11 25.92 8.59
C ASP A 228 3.53 26.05 9.19
N THR A 229 4.20 27.17 8.95
CA THR A 229 5.24 27.73 9.81
C THR A 229 4.52 28.34 11.01
N ASN A 230 4.47 27.57 12.10
CA ASN A 230 4.45 28.06 13.48
C ASN A 230 4.92 26.94 14.40
#